data_AF-M6V968-F1
#
_entry.id   AF-M6V968-F1
#
_cell.length_a   1.000
_cell.length_b   1.000
_cell.length_c   1.000
_cell.angle_alpha   90.00
_cell.angle_beta   90.00
_cell.angle_gamma   90.00
#
_symmetry.space_group_name_H-M   'P 1'
#
loop_
_entity.id
_entity.type
_entity.pdbx_description
1 polymer ?
#
loop_
_entity_poly.entity_id
_entity_poly.type
_entity_poly.pdbx_seq_one_letter_code
_entity_poly.pdbx_strand_id
1 'polypeptide(L)' 'MEYDYFYRIQEAEELLFDHIEVYYNRQRSHSYLDFVSPAEFEENAA' A
#
# COMPACT_ATOMS: atom_id res chain seq x y z
N MET A 1 -22.14 -6.17 4.57
CA MET A 1 -20.80 -5.60 4.34
C MET A 1 -20.65 -4.47 5.32
N GLU A 2 -19.60 -4.52 6.13
CA GLU A 2 -19.20 -3.45 7.03
C GLU A 2 -18.36 -2.46 6.21
N TYR A 3 -18.64 -1.17 6.34
CA TYR A 3 -17.93 -0.10 5.63
C TYR A 3 -17.23 0.78 6.65
N ASP A 4 -16.02 1.22 6.32
CA ASP A 4 -15.36 2.25 7.09
C ASP A 4 -16.07 3.60 6.86
N TYR A 5 -16.41 4.27 7.95
CA TYR A 5 -17.00 5.60 7.92
C TYR A 5 -16.02 6.61 8.51
N PHE A 6 -15.73 7.66 7.76
CA PHE A 6 -14.85 8.75 8.17
C PHE A 6 -15.66 10.02 8.39
N TYR A 7 -15.38 10.73 9.48
CA TYR A 7 -16.04 12.00 9.79
C TYR A 7 -15.32 13.17 9.12
N ARG A 8 -14.04 12.99 8.77
CA ARG A 8 -13.18 13.98 8.11
C ARG A 8 -12.40 13.32 6.97
N ILE A 9 -12.18 14.07 5.90
CA ILE A 9 -11.41 13.59 4.74
C ILE A 9 -9.99 13.17 5.15
N GLN A 10 -9.38 13.89 6.09
CA GLN A 10 -8.03 13.59 6.58
C GLN A 10 -7.90 12.17 7.16
N GLU A 11 -8.95 11.66 7.79
CA GLU A 11 -8.95 10.30 8.37
C GLU A 11 -8.91 9.23 7.26
N ALA A 12 -9.62 9.49 6.16
CA ALA A 12 -9.59 8.62 4.99
C ALA A 12 -8.26 8.73 4.24
N GLU A 13 -7.67 9.94 4.15
CA GLU A 13 -6.38 10.18 3.52
C GLU A 13 -5.24 9.44 4.24
N GLU A 14 -5.22 9.49 5.58
CA GLU A 14 -4.24 8.76 6.40
C GLU A 14 -4.34 7.24 6.17
N LEU A 15 -5.56 6.69 6.23
CA LEU A 15 -5.78 5.26 6.02
C LEU A 15 -5.42 4.82 4.59
N LEU A 16 -5.76 5.65 3.60
CA LEU A 16 -5.40 5.41 2.20
C LEU A 16 -3.87 5.43 2.01
N PHE A 17 -3.19 6.40 2.62
CA PHE A 17 -1.73 6.49 2.57
C PHE A 17 -1.08 5.26 3.20
N ASP A 18 -1.51 4.85 4.39
CA ASP A 18 -0.99 3.64 5.03
C ASP A 18 -1.23 2.39 4.17
N HIS A 19 -2.40 2.29 3.54
CA HIS A 19 -2.70 1.17 2.66
C HIS A 19 -1.82 1.16 1.40
N ILE A 20 -1.65 2.30 0.73
CA ILE A 20 -0.92 2.39 -0.54
C ILE A 20 0.59 2.37 -0.29
N GLU A 21 1.11 3.29 0.52
CA GLU A 21 2.55 3.52 0.63
C GLU A 21 3.24 2.56 1.60
N VAL A 22 2.60 2.27 2.73
CA VAL A 22 3.20 1.39 3.74
C VAL A 22 2.92 -0.06 3.40
N TYR A 23 1.65 -0.43 3.22
CA TYR A 23 1.30 -1.82 2.95
C TYR A 23 1.58 -2.21 1.49
N TYR A 24 0.92 -1.57 0.52
CA TYR A 24 0.97 -2.04 -0.87
C TYR A 24 2.36 -1.88 -1.50
N ASN A 25 2.95 -0.69 -1.42
CA ASN A 25 4.22 -0.40 -2.08
C ASN A 25 5.42 -1.04 -1.36
N ARG A 26 5.45 -1.06 -0.02
CA ARG A 26 6.64 -1.51 0.73
C ARG A 26 6.57 -2.92 1.31
N GLN A 27 5.38 -3.48 1.53
CA GLN A 27 5.24 -4.76 2.25
C GLN A 27 4.56 -5.85 1.44
N ARG A 28 3.61 -5.49 0.58
CA ARG A 28 2.80 -6.48 -0.14
C ARG A 28 3.62 -7.15 -1.24
N SER A 29 3.86 -8.44 -1.05
CA SER A 29 4.42 -9.30 -2.09
C SER A 29 3.47 -9.41 -3.30
N HIS A 30 4.03 -9.23 -4.50
CA HIS A 30 3.28 -9.33 -5.76
C HIS A 30 3.80 -10.51 -6.59
N SER A 31 2.92 -11.45 -6.96
CA SER A 31 3.31 -12.62 -7.77
C SER A 31 3.85 -12.25 -9.15
N TYR A 32 3.41 -11.12 -9.71
CA TYR A 32 3.93 -10.56 -10.95
C TYR A 32 5.37 -10.02 -10.82
N LEU A 33 5.77 -9.62 -9.61
CA LEU A 33 7.10 -9.09 -9.30
C LEU A 33 7.96 -10.18 -8.65
N ASP A 34 7.84 -11.44 -9.09
CA ASP A 34 8.57 -12.58 -8.51
C ASP A 34 8.47 -12.69 -6.97
N PHE A 35 7.31 -12.33 -6.43
CA PHE A 35 7.00 -12.35 -5.01
C PHE A 35 7.79 -11.35 -4.14
N VAL A 36 8.34 -10.28 -4.71
CA VAL A 36 8.82 -9.12 -3.94
C VAL A 36 7.78 -8.00 -3.89
N SER A 37 8.00 -7.02 -3.01
CA SER A 37 7.21 -5.79 -2.98
C SER A 37 7.57 -4.85 -4.14
N PRO A 38 6.67 -3.93 -4.53
CA PRO A 38 6.98 -2.90 -5.52
C PRO A 38 8.24 -2.10 -5.20
N ALA A 39 8.44 -1.71 -3.94
CA ALA A 39 9.62 -0.96 -3.53
C ALA A 39 10.92 -1.79 -3.71
N GLU A 40 10.92 -3.05 -3.27
CA GLU A 40 12.08 -3.94 -3.46
C GLU A 40 12.36 -4.20 -4.95
N PHE A 41 11.33 -4.28 -5.78
CA PHE A 41 11.49 -4.44 -7.23
C PHE A 41 12.23 -3.24 -7.84
N GLU A 42 11.81 -2.01 -7.52
CA GLU A 42 12.46 -0.78 -8.00
C GLU A 42 13.89 -0.65 -7.46
N GLU A 43 14.14 -0.99 -6.19
CA GLU A 43 15.47 -0.96 -5.58
C GLU A 43 16.46 -1.93 -6.27
N ASN A 44 15.98 -3.10 -6.69
CA ASN A 44 16.80 -4.09 -7.41
C ASN A 44 17.00 -3.76 -8.90
N ALA A 45 16.20 -2.84 -9.45
CA ALA A 45 16.31 -2.40 -10.84
C ALA A 45 17.33 -1.26 -11.04
N ALA A 46 17.74 -0.59 -9.95
CA ALA A 46 18.71 0.51 -9.93
C ALA A 46 20.17 0.01 -9.99
#